data_AF-A0A218VZ86-F1
#
_entry.id   AF-A0A218VZ86-F1
#
_cell.length_a   1.000
_cell.length_b   1.000
_cell.length_c   1.000
_cell.angle_alpha   90.00
_cell.angle_beta   90.00
_cell.angle_gamma   90.00
#
_symmetry.space_group_name_H-M   'P 1'
#
loop_
_entity.id
_entity.type
_entity.pdbx_description
1 polymer ?
#
loop_
_entity_poly.entity_id
_entity_poly.type
_entity_poly.pdbx_seq_one_letter_code
_entity_poly.pdbx_strand_id
1 'polypeptide(L)'
;MGLGPTEDQRLGDIPMGDLTMGLGPTEDQRLGLGPVGDLTMGLGPSEDQRLGLGSVGDLTMGLGPTKDQRLGLGHAGDLTMGLVPMEDLTMGLGPGGDLTMVLGPTEDQRLGLDLGGDLTMGLGPTKDQRLGLGSVGDLTMGLGPTEDQRLGLGPRGDLMMGLGPGGDLTIGLSPTKDLTMGLDPVGDRTMGLGPGGDLTMGLGPTKDLTMGLDPVGDRTMGLGPTEDLRLGHCSICQDASVARDRRCRAVVL
;
A
#
# COMPACT_ATOMS: atom_id res chain seq x y z
N MET A 1 -16.94 23.16 -12.85
CA MET A 1 -17.43 21.81 -13.21
C MET A 1 -17.38 21.64 -14.71
N GLY A 2 -16.71 20.58 -15.19
CA GLY A 2 -16.71 20.16 -16.59
C GLY A 2 -17.10 18.69 -16.66
N LEU A 3 -18.13 18.36 -17.45
CA LEU A 3 -18.69 17.02 -17.54
C LEU A 3 -18.41 16.43 -18.93
N GLY A 4 -17.80 15.25 -18.98
CA GLY A 4 -17.85 14.37 -20.15
C GLY A 4 -19.25 13.78 -20.35
N PRO A 5 -19.52 13.10 -21.48
CA PRO A 5 -20.77 12.38 -21.67
C PRO A 5 -20.89 11.22 -20.65
N THR A 6 -22.05 11.10 -20.00
CA THR A 6 -22.38 10.06 -19.00
C THR A 6 -23.81 9.59 -19.22
N GLU A 7 -24.07 8.28 -19.18
CA GLU A 7 -25.41 7.72 -19.42
C GLU A 7 -26.30 7.74 -18.16
N ASP A 8 -25.73 7.51 -16.97
CA ASP A 8 -26.45 7.53 -15.70
C ASP A 8 -25.62 8.16 -14.56
N GLN A 9 -26.14 9.21 -13.91
CA GLN A 9 -25.49 9.90 -12.79
C GLN A 9 -26.45 9.99 -11.59
N ARG A 10 -25.97 9.62 -10.38
CA ARG A 10 -26.65 9.86 -9.11
C ARG A 10 -25.69 10.51 -8.12
N LEU A 11 -26.03 11.72 -7.68
CA LEU A 11 -25.35 12.47 -6.62
C LEU A 11 -26.24 12.49 -5.39
N GLY A 12 -25.68 12.29 -4.20
CA GLY A 12 -26.36 12.52 -2.93
C GLY A 12 -26.13 13.96 -2.45
N ASP A 13 -27.19 14.66 -2.03
CA ASP A 13 -27.10 16.02 -1.48
C ASP A 13 -26.59 16.00 -0.03
N ILE A 14 -25.36 16.47 0.21
CA ILE A 14 -24.76 16.56 1.55
C ILE A 14 -23.97 17.89 1.68
N PRO A 15 -23.90 18.53 2.87
CA PRO A 15 -23.06 19.71 3.10
C PRO A 15 -21.60 19.51 2.67
N MET A 16 -21.12 20.42 1.81
CA MET A 16 -19.73 20.51 1.36
C MET A 16 -19.20 21.95 1.49
N GLY A 17 -17.88 22.09 1.62
CA GLY A 17 -17.12 23.32 1.37
C GLY A 17 -16.95 23.60 -0.14
N ASP A 18 -15.77 24.07 -0.56
CA ASP A 18 -15.53 24.43 -1.96
C ASP A 18 -15.43 23.18 -2.86
N LEU A 19 -16.12 23.19 -4.01
CA LEU A 19 -16.24 22.05 -4.91
C LEU A 19 -15.67 22.32 -6.30
N THR A 20 -14.67 21.53 -6.69
CA THR A 20 -14.13 21.46 -8.05
C THR A 20 -14.12 20.02 -8.55
N MET A 21 -14.92 19.72 -9.57
CA MET A 21 -15.01 18.38 -10.18
C MET A 21 -14.85 18.45 -11.71
N GLY A 22 -14.02 17.56 -12.23
CA GLY A 22 -13.88 17.25 -13.66
C GLY A 22 -14.06 15.75 -13.89
N LEU A 23 -15.01 15.38 -14.75
CA LEU A 23 -15.33 14.00 -15.07
C LEU A 23 -15.01 13.70 -16.53
N GLY A 24 -14.25 12.64 -16.77
CA GLY A 24 -14.08 12.06 -18.09
C GLY A 24 -15.36 11.38 -18.60
N PRO A 25 -15.37 10.92 -19.86
CA PRO A 25 -16.44 10.10 -20.40
C PRO A 25 -16.56 8.78 -19.61
N THR A 26 -17.76 8.45 -19.15
CA THR A 26 -18.03 7.20 -18.42
C THR A 26 -19.36 6.59 -18.84
N GLU A 27 -19.41 5.29 -19.09
CA GLU A 27 -20.68 4.59 -19.42
C GLU A 27 -21.57 4.53 -18.18
N ASP A 28 -21.08 3.92 -17.09
CA ASP A 28 -21.81 3.72 -15.84
C ASP A 28 -21.12 4.42 -14.65
N GLN A 29 -21.76 5.45 -14.08
CA GLN A 29 -21.18 6.20 -12.97
C GLN A 29 -22.09 6.27 -11.72
N ARG A 30 -21.54 5.88 -10.57
CA ARG A 30 -22.22 6.00 -9.26
C ARG A 30 -21.34 6.70 -8.25
N LEU A 31 -21.79 7.85 -7.75
CA LEU A 31 -21.10 8.63 -6.73
C LEU A 31 -22.00 8.76 -5.49
N GLY A 32 -21.59 8.15 -4.38
CA GLY A 32 -22.10 8.47 -3.05
C GLY A 32 -21.08 9.34 -2.35
N LEU A 33 -21.44 10.57 -2.00
CA LEU A 33 -20.55 11.48 -1.28
C LEU A 33 -21.13 11.68 0.12
N GLY A 34 -20.30 11.51 1.15
CA GLY A 34 -20.54 11.91 2.53
C GLY A 34 -20.30 13.41 2.73
N PRO A 35 -20.36 13.91 3.98
CA PRO A 35 -19.92 15.27 4.30
C PRO A 35 -18.45 15.43 3.96
N VAL A 36 -18.07 16.49 3.24
CA VAL A 36 -16.68 16.80 2.93
C VAL A 36 -16.40 18.28 3.23
N GLY A 37 -15.19 18.60 3.65
CA GLY A 37 -14.66 19.97 3.67
C GLY A 37 -14.51 20.47 2.25
N ASP A 38 -13.28 20.61 1.76
CA ASP A 38 -13.03 21.00 0.36
C ASP A 38 -12.84 19.77 -0.54
N LEU A 39 -13.44 19.81 -1.74
CA LEU A 39 -13.41 18.70 -2.71
C LEU A 39 -12.83 19.15 -4.06
N THR A 40 -11.66 18.64 -4.41
CA THR A 40 -11.06 18.72 -5.74
C THR A 40 -10.91 17.32 -6.35
N MET A 41 -11.62 17.04 -7.44
CA MET A 41 -11.64 15.73 -8.07
C MET A 41 -11.51 15.82 -9.60
N GLY A 42 -10.58 15.06 -10.16
CA GLY A 42 -10.44 14.82 -11.59
C GLY A 42 -10.49 13.32 -11.87
N LEU A 43 -11.47 12.87 -12.66
CA LEU A 43 -11.65 11.48 -13.03
C LEU A 43 -11.41 11.32 -14.52
N GLY A 44 -10.54 10.39 -14.90
CA GLY A 44 -10.31 10.02 -16.29
C GLY A 44 -11.51 9.27 -16.89
N PRO A 45 -11.43 8.91 -18.18
CA PRO A 45 -12.43 8.06 -18.83
C PRO A 45 -12.52 6.68 -18.16
N SER A 46 -13.74 6.14 -17.99
CA SER A 46 -13.96 4.78 -17.45
C SER A 46 -15.12 4.05 -18.13
N GLU A 47 -15.18 2.72 -18.07
CA GLU A 47 -16.40 1.98 -18.42
C GLU A 47 -17.35 1.97 -17.21
N ASP A 48 -16.91 1.39 -16.09
CA ASP A 48 -17.67 1.30 -14.84
C ASP A 48 -16.98 2.05 -13.69
N GLN A 49 -17.68 3.01 -13.09
CA GLN A 49 -17.15 3.78 -11.97
C GLN A 49 -18.10 3.81 -10.76
N ARG A 50 -17.60 3.38 -9.60
CA ARG A 50 -18.29 3.44 -8.31
C ARG A 50 -17.41 4.07 -7.24
N LEU A 51 -17.84 5.24 -6.77
CA LEU A 51 -17.21 5.94 -5.65
C LEU A 51 -18.19 6.05 -4.50
N GLY A 52 -17.79 5.63 -3.31
CA GLY A 52 -18.51 5.87 -2.07
C GLY A 52 -17.57 6.56 -1.08
N LEU A 53 -17.83 7.81 -0.75
CA LEU A 53 -17.09 8.55 0.26
C LEU A 53 -17.91 8.67 1.53
N GLY A 54 -17.29 8.38 2.67
CA GLY A 54 -17.79 8.74 3.99
C GLY A 54 -17.53 10.21 4.30
N SER A 55 -17.47 10.54 5.60
CA SER A 55 -17.14 11.90 6.02
C SER A 55 -15.63 12.14 5.87
N VAL A 56 -15.22 13.12 5.08
CA VAL A 56 -13.78 13.43 4.84
C VAL A 56 -13.52 14.89 5.21
N GLY A 57 -12.30 15.22 5.64
CA GLY A 57 -11.81 16.60 5.75
C GLY A 57 -11.69 17.22 4.36
N ASP A 58 -10.48 17.45 3.89
CA ASP A 58 -10.24 17.89 2.51
C ASP A 58 -9.90 16.72 1.59
N LEU A 59 -10.44 16.72 0.37
CA LEU A 59 -10.21 15.68 -0.64
C LEU A 59 -9.63 16.27 -1.92
N THR A 60 -8.42 15.84 -2.28
CA THR A 60 -7.82 16.03 -3.60
C THR A 60 -7.60 14.68 -4.28
N MET A 61 -8.28 14.43 -5.39
CA MET A 61 -8.20 13.16 -6.12
C MET A 61 -8.01 13.39 -7.62
N GLY A 62 -6.99 12.76 -8.21
CA GLY A 62 -6.74 12.75 -9.65
C GLY A 62 -6.57 11.32 -10.14
N LEU A 63 -7.53 10.80 -10.89
CA LEU A 63 -7.51 9.44 -11.40
C LEU A 63 -7.33 9.43 -12.91
N GLY A 64 -6.42 8.61 -13.40
CA GLY A 64 -6.25 8.34 -14.82
C GLY A 64 -7.41 7.54 -15.44
N PRO A 65 -7.33 7.22 -16.73
CA PRO A 65 -8.24 6.28 -17.39
C PRO A 65 -8.21 4.89 -16.74
N THR A 66 -9.38 4.26 -16.61
CA THR A 66 -9.58 2.89 -16.09
C THR A 66 -10.66 2.15 -16.86
N LYS A 67 -10.76 0.82 -16.75
CA LYS A 67 -11.96 0.10 -17.20
C LYS A 67 -12.97 0.09 -16.06
N ASP A 68 -12.59 -0.58 -14.97
CA ASP A 68 -13.42 -0.77 -13.78
C ASP A 68 -12.80 -0.11 -12.55
N GLN A 69 -13.58 0.76 -11.90
CA GLN A 69 -13.14 1.45 -10.70
C GLN A 69 -14.16 1.34 -9.56
N ARG A 70 -13.72 0.81 -8.43
CA ARG A 70 -14.50 0.72 -7.19
C ARG A 70 -13.69 1.26 -6.02
N LEU A 71 -14.15 2.35 -5.44
CA LEU A 71 -13.45 3.06 -4.39
C LEU A 71 -14.43 3.39 -3.27
N GLY A 72 -14.21 2.82 -2.09
CA GLY A 72 -15.01 3.02 -0.89
C GLY A 72 -14.15 3.59 0.23
N LEU A 73 -14.46 4.80 0.68
CA LEU A 73 -13.74 5.52 1.73
C LEU A 73 -14.64 5.67 2.94
N GLY A 74 -14.10 5.34 4.10
CA GLY A 74 -14.71 5.56 5.39
C GLY A 74 -14.61 7.01 5.83
N HIS A 75 -14.54 7.22 7.15
CA HIS A 75 -14.37 8.55 7.73
C HIS A 75 -12.88 8.89 7.81
N ALA A 76 -12.39 9.83 7.03
CA ALA A 76 -10.96 10.16 7.00
C ALA A 76 -10.72 11.64 7.36
N GLY A 77 -9.49 11.97 7.73
CA GLY A 77 -8.99 13.35 7.75
C GLY A 77 -8.85 13.89 6.33
N ASP A 78 -7.68 14.43 6.00
CA ASP A 78 -7.39 14.94 4.66
C ASP A 78 -6.90 13.81 3.74
N LEU A 79 -7.36 13.81 2.50
CA LEU A 79 -7.09 12.77 1.52
C LEU A 79 -6.52 13.35 0.23
N THR A 80 -5.33 12.91 -0.14
CA THR A 80 -4.69 13.20 -1.44
C THR A 80 -4.41 11.90 -2.18
N MET A 81 -4.96 11.75 -3.39
CA MET A 81 -4.76 10.56 -4.23
C MET A 81 -4.43 10.92 -5.67
N GLY A 82 -3.36 10.34 -6.20
CA GLY A 82 -2.97 10.45 -7.61
C GLY A 82 -2.76 9.09 -8.25
N LEU A 83 -3.55 8.76 -9.27
CA LEU A 83 -3.45 7.52 -10.03
C LEU A 83 -3.08 7.76 -11.49
N VAL A 84 -2.19 6.91 -12.00
CA VAL A 84 -1.80 6.76 -13.41
C VAL A 84 -2.71 5.68 -14.05
N PRO A 85 -2.86 5.55 -15.39
CA PRO A 85 -3.83 4.62 -15.99
C PRO A 85 -3.71 3.18 -15.45
N MET A 86 -4.86 2.54 -15.19
CA MET A 86 -4.98 1.14 -14.72
C MET A 86 -6.06 0.39 -15.50
N GLU A 87 -6.13 -0.94 -15.41
CA GLU A 87 -7.31 -1.67 -15.90
C GLU A 87 -8.40 -1.74 -14.82
N ASP A 88 -8.10 -2.40 -13.69
CA ASP A 88 -9.04 -2.66 -12.61
C ASP A 88 -8.55 -2.14 -11.25
N LEU A 89 -9.37 -1.31 -10.60
CA LEU A 89 -9.11 -0.80 -9.27
C LEU A 89 -10.23 -1.16 -8.29
N THR A 90 -9.87 -1.85 -7.20
CA THR A 90 -10.71 -1.98 -6.02
C THR A 90 -9.98 -1.47 -4.78
N MET A 91 -10.52 -0.44 -4.16
CA MET A 91 -9.97 0.13 -2.93
C MET A 91 -11.07 0.31 -1.88
N GLY A 92 -10.80 -0.18 -0.68
CA GLY A 92 -11.63 0.02 0.50
C GLY A 92 -10.77 0.57 1.63
N LEU A 93 -11.05 1.78 2.09
CA LEU A 93 -10.35 2.42 3.20
C LEU A 93 -11.32 2.60 4.36
N GLY A 94 -10.94 2.06 5.52
CA GLY A 94 -11.63 2.27 6.76
C GLY A 94 -11.47 3.70 7.29
N PRO A 95 -12.07 4.01 8.44
CA PRO A 95 -11.88 5.31 9.08
C PRO A 95 -10.42 5.55 9.47
N GLY A 96 -9.90 6.77 9.34
CA GLY A 96 -8.51 7.04 9.74
C GLY A 96 -8.12 8.51 9.76
N GLY A 97 -6.82 8.76 9.94
CA GLY A 97 -6.19 10.07 9.84
C GLY A 97 -6.03 10.56 8.41
N ASP A 98 -4.95 11.28 8.16
CA ASP A 98 -4.66 11.84 6.84
C ASP A 98 -4.05 10.77 5.91
N LEU A 99 -4.41 10.80 4.63
CA LEU A 99 -3.93 9.84 3.64
C LEU A 99 -3.37 10.55 2.40
N THR A 100 -2.13 10.21 2.06
CA THR A 100 -1.49 10.57 0.79
C THR A 100 -1.11 9.31 0.02
N MET A 101 -1.64 9.13 -1.19
CA MET A 101 -1.38 7.96 -2.01
C MET A 101 -1.05 8.33 -3.46
N VAL A 102 0.05 7.77 -3.97
CA VAL A 102 0.45 7.88 -5.38
C VAL A 102 0.70 6.49 -5.93
N LEU A 103 -0.05 6.11 -6.98
CA LEU A 103 0.02 4.78 -7.57
C LEU A 103 0.44 4.88 -9.03
N GLY A 104 1.45 4.08 -9.38
CA GLY A 104 1.87 3.84 -10.75
C GLY A 104 0.85 3.03 -11.54
N PRO A 105 1.09 2.81 -12.84
CA PRO A 105 0.20 2.02 -13.69
C PRO A 105 0.20 0.54 -13.27
N THR A 106 -0.99 -0.02 -13.12
CA THR A 106 -1.24 -1.40 -12.67
C THR A 106 -2.36 -2.04 -13.48
N GLU A 107 -2.25 -3.33 -13.81
CA GLU A 107 -3.34 -4.06 -14.46
C GLU A 107 -4.45 -4.31 -13.43
N ASP A 108 -4.16 -5.07 -12.36
CA ASP A 108 -5.10 -5.41 -11.31
C ASP A 108 -4.65 -4.91 -9.94
N GLN A 109 -5.43 -4.02 -9.32
CA GLN A 109 -5.12 -3.51 -7.99
C GLN A 109 -6.24 -3.72 -6.96
N ARG A 110 -5.89 -4.33 -5.83
CA ARG A 110 -6.76 -4.49 -4.66
C ARG A 110 -6.10 -3.98 -3.40
N LEU A 111 -6.68 -2.93 -2.81
CA LEU A 111 -6.21 -2.29 -1.58
C LEU A 111 -7.33 -2.32 -0.55
N GLY A 112 -7.08 -2.94 0.60
CA GLY A 112 -7.96 -2.92 1.76
C GLY A 112 -7.20 -2.40 2.97
N LEU A 113 -7.57 -1.23 3.46
CA LEU A 113 -7.00 -0.64 4.67
C LEU A 113 -8.08 -0.56 5.74
N ASP A 114 -7.79 -1.07 6.94
CA ASP A 114 -8.62 -0.87 8.13
C ASP A 114 -8.14 0.36 8.92
N LEU A 115 -8.80 0.61 10.06
CA LEU A 115 -8.61 1.78 10.94
C LEU A 115 -7.16 2.25 11.05
N GLY A 116 -6.86 3.49 10.65
CA GLY A 116 -5.48 3.99 10.54
C GLY A 116 -5.22 5.33 11.23
N GLY A 117 -3.98 5.60 11.63
CA GLY A 117 -3.45 6.95 11.84
C GLY A 117 -3.15 7.62 10.49
N ASP A 118 -1.99 8.27 10.34
CA ASP A 118 -1.63 8.95 9.10
C ASP A 118 -0.92 8.00 8.13
N LEU A 119 -1.25 8.09 6.84
CA LEU A 119 -0.78 7.17 5.81
C LEU A 119 -0.15 7.91 4.64
N THR A 120 1.06 7.50 4.27
CA THR A 120 1.76 7.93 3.06
C THR A 120 2.20 6.70 2.26
N MET A 121 1.71 6.56 1.03
CA MET A 121 1.99 5.40 0.18
C MET A 121 2.38 5.81 -1.24
N GLY A 122 3.49 5.29 -1.73
CA GLY A 122 3.94 5.39 -3.11
C GLY A 122 4.17 4.01 -3.71
N LEU A 123 3.37 3.63 -4.71
CA LEU A 123 3.45 2.33 -5.36
C LEU A 123 3.91 2.49 -6.81
N GLY A 124 4.95 1.75 -7.19
CA GLY A 124 5.43 1.68 -8.55
C GLY A 124 4.51 0.85 -9.46
N PRO A 125 4.85 0.78 -10.76
CA PRO A 125 4.12 -0.06 -11.70
C PRO A 125 4.14 -1.54 -11.31
N THR A 126 3.01 -2.23 -11.38
CA THR A 126 2.95 -3.70 -11.20
C THR A 126 1.90 -4.33 -12.12
N LYS A 127 1.93 -5.65 -12.34
CA LYS A 127 0.81 -6.33 -13.02
C LYS A 127 -0.32 -6.58 -12.02
N ASP A 128 -0.04 -7.36 -10.99
CA ASP A 128 -1.00 -7.71 -9.95
C ASP A 128 -0.58 -7.20 -8.58
N GLN A 129 -1.45 -6.40 -7.94
CA GLN A 129 -1.22 -5.90 -6.59
C GLN A 129 -2.36 -6.25 -5.64
N ARG A 130 -2.01 -6.84 -4.49
CA ARG A 130 -2.93 -7.11 -3.38
C ARG A 130 -2.32 -6.67 -2.07
N LEU A 131 -2.92 -5.68 -1.44
CA LEU A 131 -2.51 -5.14 -0.16
C LEU A 131 -3.68 -5.19 0.81
N GLY A 132 -3.50 -5.88 1.94
CA GLY A 132 -4.42 -5.89 3.06
C GLY A 132 -3.70 -5.41 4.30
N LEU A 133 -4.05 -4.23 4.81
CA LEU A 133 -3.51 -3.71 6.05
C LEU A 133 -4.61 -3.71 7.11
N GLY A 134 -4.32 -4.34 8.25
CA GLY A 134 -5.09 -4.17 9.47
C GLY A 134 -4.85 -2.79 10.09
N SER A 135 -5.28 -2.62 11.34
CA SER A 135 -5.18 -1.34 12.02
C SER A 135 -3.73 -0.89 12.23
N VAL A 136 -3.35 0.28 11.72
CA VAL A 136 -1.99 0.83 11.81
C VAL A 136 -2.04 2.19 12.52
N GLY A 137 -1.01 2.53 13.28
CA GLY A 137 -0.73 3.91 13.70
C GLY A 137 -0.33 4.72 12.49
N ASP A 138 0.94 5.06 12.33
CA ASP A 138 1.42 5.77 11.16
C ASP A 138 2.08 4.85 10.12
N LEU A 139 1.72 5.04 8.84
CA LEU A 139 2.23 4.26 7.72
C LEU A 139 3.02 5.14 6.75
N THR A 140 4.26 4.76 6.47
CA THR A 140 5.01 5.26 5.32
C THR A 140 5.51 4.08 4.49
N MET A 141 5.04 3.97 3.25
CA MET A 141 5.37 2.86 2.37
C MET A 141 5.77 3.33 0.96
N GLY A 142 6.93 2.87 0.50
CA GLY A 142 7.40 3.05 -0.87
C GLY A 142 7.73 1.70 -1.50
N LEU A 143 7.05 1.36 -2.60
CA LEU A 143 7.21 0.09 -3.30
C LEU A 143 7.64 0.37 -4.74
N GLY A 144 8.80 -0.14 -5.13
CA GLY A 144 9.30 -0.07 -6.49
C GLY A 144 8.51 -0.99 -7.44
N PRO A 145 8.79 -0.91 -8.75
CA PRO A 145 8.13 -1.74 -9.75
C PRO A 145 8.30 -3.25 -9.49
N THR A 146 7.23 -4.02 -9.60
CA THR A 146 7.21 -5.49 -9.43
C THR A 146 6.40 -6.18 -10.52
N GLU A 147 6.50 -7.51 -10.64
CA GLU A 147 5.52 -8.27 -11.43
C GLU A 147 4.26 -8.46 -10.58
N ASP A 148 4.36 -9.28 -9.54
CA ASP A 148 3.28 -9.58 -8.62
C ASP A 148 3.61 -9.17 -7.18
N GLN A 149 2.63 -8.55 -6.52
CA GLN A 149 2.78 -8.09 -5.15
C GLN A 149 1.60 -8.51 -4.26
N ARG A 150 1.94 -9.17 -3.14
CA ARG A 150 1.01 -9.58 -2.10
C ARG A 150 1.54 -9.18 -0.73
N LEU A 151 0.86 -8.24 -0.08
CA LEU A 151 1.19 -7.77 1.25
C LEU A 151 0.01 -7.94 2.19
N GLY A 152 0.20 -8.70 3.27
CA GLY A 152 -0.76 -8.84 4.36
C GLY A 152 -0.14 -8.39 5.67
N LEU A 153 -0.59 -7.26 6.21
CA LEU A 153 -0.08 -6.72 7.48
C LEU A 153 -1.17 -6.78 8.55
N GLY A 154 -0.86 -7.44 9.66
CA GLY A 154 -1.68 -7.38 10.87
C GLY A 154 -1.58 -6.03 11.58
N PRO A 155 -2.39 -5.83 12.63
CA PRO A 155 -2.39 -4.60 13.40
C PRO A 155 -1.01 -4.19 13.93
N ARG A 156 -0.63 -2.92 13.80
CA ARG A 156 0.70 -2.41 14.17
C ARG A 156 0.63 -1.00 14.77
N GLY A 157 1.70 -0.61 15.48
CA GLY A 157 1.99 0.80 15.78
C GLY A 157 2.44 1.50 14.50
N ASP A 158 3.73 1.82 14.38
CA ASP A 158 4.25 2.54 13.22
C ASP A 158 4.95 1.63 12.21
N LEU A 159 4.82 1.96 10.93
CA LEU A 159 5.39 1.18 9.83
C LEU A 159 6.08 2.08 8.81
N MET A 160 7.40 1.90 8.68
CA MET A 160 8.18 2.43 7.57
C MET A 160 8.70 1.28 6.70
N MET A 161 8.33 1.25 5.41
CA MET A 161 8.78 0.23 4.47
C MET A 161 9.20 0.85 3.14
N GLY A 162 10.42 0.55 2.69
CA GLY A 162 10.93 0.89 1.37
C GLY A 162 11.43 -0.36 0.65
N LEU A 163 10.76 -0.78 -0.42
CA LEU A 163 11.17 -1.91 -1.25
C LEU A 163 11.58 -1.42 -2.64
N GLY A 164 12.80 -1.74 -3.06
CA GLY A 164 13.26 -1.54 -4.42
C GLY A 164 12.57 -2.47 -5.42
N PRO A 165 12.75 -2.22 -6.73
CA PRO A 165 12.15 -3.03 -7.80
C PRO A 165 12.47 -4.53 -7.67
N GLY A 166 11.58 -5.37 -8.18
CA GLY A 166 11.78 -6.81 -8.16
C GLY A 166 10.87 -7.61 -9.08
N GLY A 167 10.94 -8.93 -8.96
CA GLY A 167 10.00 -9.89 -9.52
C GLY A 167 8.80 -10.04 -8.58
N ASP A 168 8.66 -11.20 -7.95
CA ASP A 168 7.52 -11.52 -7.11
C ASP A 168 7.75 -11.16 -5.63
N LEU A 169 6.75 -10.54 -5.02
CA LEU A 169 6.77 -10.12 -3.63
C LEU A 169 5.59 -10.70 -2.85
N THR A 170 5.90 -11.52 -1.84
CA THR A 170 4.92 -12.00 -0.86
C THR A 170 5.41 -11.73 0.56
N ILE A 171 4.70 -10.89 1.30
CA ILE A 171 5.03 -10.58 2.69
C ILE A 171 3.77 -10.75 3.56
N GLY A 172 3.90 -11.53 4.63
CA GLY A 172 2.90 -11.66 5.69
C GLY A 172 3.49 -11.25 7.04
N LEU A 173 3.01 -10.14 7.61
CA LEU A 173 3.48 -9.65 8.90
C LEU A 173 2.37 -9.77 9.94
N SER A 174 2.67 -10.42 11.05
CA SER A 174 1.77 -10.52 12.20
C SER A 174 1.85 -9.27 13.09
N PRO A 175 0.94 -9.11 14.08
CA PRO A 175 0.88 -7.91 14.90
C PRO A 175 2.18 -7.60 15.61
N THR A 176 2.59 -6.35 15.56
CA THR A 176 3.91 -5.90 16.00
C THR A 176 3.83 -4.46 16.52
N LYS A 177 4.87 -3.94 17.18
CA LYS A 177 4.92 -2.53 17.59
C LYS A 177 5.38 -1.66 16.42
N ASP A 178 6.68 -1.48 16.21
CA ASP A 178 7.17 -0.61 15.14
C ASP A 178 8.04 -1.37 14.12
N LEU A 179 7.83 -1.14 12.81
CA LEU A 179 8.67 -1.72 11.73
C LEU A 179 9.44 -0.62 11.03
N THR A 180 10.71 -0.90 10.75
CA THR A 180 11.45 -0.21 9.71
C THR A 180 12.11 -1.23 8.80
N MET A 181 11.79 -1.21 7.51
CA MET A 181 12.35 -2.14 6.53
C MET A 181 12.80 -1.43 5.26
N GLY A 182 14.05 -1.66 4.87
CA GLY A 182 14.61 -1.23 3.59
C GLY A 182 15.16 -2.41 2.83
N LEU A 183 14.58 -2.77 1.69
CA LEU A 183 15.08 -3.83 0.81
C LEU A 183 15.51 -3.24 -0.53
N ASP A 184 16.77 -3.40 -0.89
CA ASP A 184 17.30 -3.09 -2.23
C ASP A 184 16.71 -4.07 -3.28
N PRO A 185 16.93 -3.86 -4.60
CA PRO A 185 16.33 -4.70 -5.64
C PRO A 185 16.54 -6.21 -5.42
N VAL A 186 15.46 -7.00 -5.53
CA VAL A 186 15.51 -8.46 -5.41
C VAL A 186 14.72 -9.10 -6.54
N GLY A 187 15.12 -10.29 -7.01
CA GLY A 187 14.30 -11.13 -7.89
C GLY A 187 13.01 -11.53 -7.18
N ASP A 188 13.04 -12.60 -6.38
CA ASP A 188 11.85 -13.08 -5.67
C ASP A 188 11.98 -12.90 -4.15
N ARG A 189 10.90 -12.44 -3.52
CA ARG A 189 10.84 -12.14 -2.08
C ARG A 189 9.67 -12.84 -1.42
N THR A 190 9.95 -13.67 -0.43
CA THR A 190 8.96 -14.25 0.47
C THR A 190 9.36 -14.01 1.92
N MET A 191 8.54 -13.28 2.68
CA MET A 191 8.77 -13.03 4.10
C MET A 191 7.54 -13.32 4.97
N GLY A 192 7.76 -14.01 6.08
CA GLY A 192 6.79 -14.18 7.15
C GLY A 192 7.37 -13.69 8.47
N LEU A 193 6.72 -12.73 9.14
CA LEU A 193 7.08 -12.32 10.49
C LEU A 193 5.96 -12.69 11.47
N GLY A 194 6.32 -13.42 12.50
CA GLY A 194 5.49 -13.65 13.68
C GLY A 194 5.34 -12.39 14.53
N PRO A 195 4.43 -12.42 15.52
CA PRO A 195 4.15 -11.25 16.34
C PRO A 195 5.35 -10.83 17.20
N GLY A 196 5.58 -9.55 17.38
CA GLY A 196 6.82 -9.09 18.00
C GLY A 196 6.88 -7.63 18.46
N GLY A 197 8.04 -7.25 19.00
CA GLY A 197 8.39 -5.88 19.35
C GLY A 197 8.84 -5.08 18.12
N ASP A 198 9.85 -4.22 18.32
CA ASP A 198 10.33 -3.30 17.29
C ASP A 198 11.34 -4.00 16.38
N LEU A 199 11.18 -3.87 15.06
CA LEU A 199 12.06 -4.52 14.11
C LEU A 199 12.61 -3.52 13.10
N THR A 200 13.93 -3.44 13.00
CA THR A 200 14.63 -2.70 11.95
C THR A 200 15.43 -3.65 11.06
N MET A 201 15.19 -3.63 9.75
CA MET A 201 15.88 -4.51 8.80
C MET A 201 16.31 -3.76 7.53
N GLY A 202 17.58 -3.92 7.16
CA GLY A 202 18.12 -3.48 5.88
C GLY A 202 18.72 -4.67 5.11
N LEU A 203 18.22 -4.97 3.92
CA LEU A 203 18.81 -6.01 3.04
C LEU A 203 19.29 -5.38 1.74
N GLY A 204 20.54 -5.66 1.40
CA GLY A 204 21.12 -5.34 0.11
C GLY A 204 20.54 -6.19 -1.03
N PRO A 205 20.98 -5.94 -2.28
CA PRO A 205 20.47 -6.64 -3.45
C PRO A 205 20.62 -8.15 -3.33
N THR A 206 19.55 -8.89 -3.62
CA THR A 206 19.51 -10.36 -3.53
C THR A 206 18.84 -10.95 -4.78
N LYS A 207 19.14 -12.18 -5.21
CA LYS A 207 18.31 -12.81 -6.27
C LYS A 207 17.03 -13.37 -5.65
N ASP A 208 17.18 -14.28 -4.68
CA ASP A 208 16.05 -14.88 -3.98
C ASP A 208 16.15 -14.67 -2.47
N LEU A 209 15.07 -14.15 -1.88
CA LEU A 209 14.92 -13.97 -0.44
C LEU A 209 13.76 -14.80 0.08
N THR A 210 14.05 -15.71 1.01
CA THR A 210 13.02 -16.39 1.81
C THR A 210 13.36 -16.27 3.28
N MET A 211 12.51 -15.60 4.06
CA MET A 211 12.72 -15.40 5.49
C MET A 211 11.47 -15.66 6.32
N GLY A 212 11.59 -16.47 7.38
CA GLY A 212 10.56 -16.66 8.39
C GLY A 212 11.10 -16.36 9.78
N LEU A 213 10.52 -15.41 10.51
CA LEU A 213 10.87 -15.12 11.91
C LEU A 213 9.72 -15.47 12.85
N ASP A 214 10.00 -16.29 13.85
CA ASP A 214 9.10 -16.57 14.98
C ASP A 214 9.04 -15.38 15.95
N PRO A 215 8.09 -15.35 16.92
CA PRO A 215 7.83 -14.17 17.74
C PRO A 215 9.09 -13.45 18.21
N VAL A 216 9.25 -12.23 17.74
CA VAL A 216 10.52 -11.49 17.82
C VAL A 216 10.40 -10.44 18.91
N GLY A 217 11.36 -10.38 19.85
CA GLY A 217 11.56 -9.15 20.63
C GLY A 217 12.15 -8.04 19.75
N ASP A 218 12.62 -6.96 20.37
CA ASP A 218 13.23 -5.86 19.61
C ASP A 218 14.52 -6.33 18.91
N ARG A 219 14.65 -6.08 17.59
CA ARG A 219 15.79 -6.53 16.78
C ARG A 219 16.17 -5.54 15.69
N THR A 220 17.48 -5.47 15.41
CA THR A 220 18.05 -4.75 14.27
C THR A 220 18.92 -5.70 13.43
N MET A 221 18.74 -5.73 12.11
CA MET A 221 19.53 -6.58 11.20
C MET A 221 19.92 -5.84 9.92
N GLY A 222 21.19 -5.96 9.51
CA GLY A 222 21.70 -5.49 8.23
C GLY A 222 22.42 -6.59 7.46
N LEU A 223 21.97 -6.90 6.24
CA LEU A 223 22.67 -7.85 5.36
C LEU A 223 23.11 -7.17 4.06
N GLY A 224 24.35 -7.40 3.67
CA GLY A 224 24.87 -6.95 2.38
C GLY A 224 24.36 -7.78 1.18
N PRO A 225 24.85 -7.47 -0.03
CA PRO A 225 24.44 -8.16 -1.24
C PRO A 225 24.69 -9.66 -1.15
N THR A 226 23.69 -10.47 -1.53
CA THR A 226 23.73 -11.94 -1.45
C THR A 226 23.16 -12.55 -2.73
N GLU A 227 23.54 -13.76 -3.12
CA GLU A 227 22.89 -14.45 -4.25
C GLU A 227 21.53 -15.01 -3.78
N ASP A 228 21.54 -15.99 -2.86
CA ASP A 228 20.31 -16.58 -2.30
C ASP A 228 20.35 -16.51 -0.77
N LEU A 229 19.30 -15.95 -0.16
CA LEU A 229 19.14 -15.92 1.30
C LEU A 229 17.92 -16.72 1.72
N ARG A 230 18.15 -17.82 2.44
CA ARG A 230 17.08 -18.60 3.08
C ARG A 230 17.30 -18.64 4.59
N LEU A 231 16.46 -17.93 5.34
CA LEU A 231 16.34 -18.05 6.79
C LEU A 231 14.99 -18.68 7.15
N GLY A 232 15.02 -19.88 7.72
CA GLY A 232 13.84 -20.50 8.34
C GLY A 232 13.58 -19.96 9.74
N HIS A 233 12.39 -20.25 10.26
CA HIS A 233 11.89 -19.95 11.62
C HIS A 233 12.99 -19.98 12.70
N CYS A 234 13.54 -18.81 13.03
CA CYS A 234 14.58 -18.65 14.05
C CYS A 234 14.00 -18.02 15.31
N SER A 235 13.69 -18.83 16.32
CA SER A 235 13.22 -18.37 17.63
C SER A 235 14.35 -17.74 18.48
N ILE A 236 15.63 -18.07 18.22
CA ILE A 236 16.78 -17.63 19.02
C ILE A 236 17.97 -17.33 18.09
N CYS A 237 17.90 -16.25 17.34
CA CYS A 237 19.09 -15.70 16.67
C CYS A 237 19.60 -14.55 17.55
N GLN A 238 20.26 -14.91 18.66
CA GLN A 238 20.88 -13.94 19.59
C GLN A 238 22.38 -13.77 19.33
N ASP A 239 23.02 -14.57 18.45
CA ASP A 239 24.43 -14.31 18.09
C ASP A 239 25.04 -15.05 16.87
N ALA A 240 24.28 -15.73 16.01
CA ALA A 240 24.90 -16.38 14.84
C ALA A 240 23.91 -16.68 13.71
N SER A 241 24.02 -15.96 12.60
CA SER A 241 23.48 -16.44 11.32
C SER A 241 24.45 -17.49 10.77
N VAL A 242 24.10 -18.77 10.84
CA VAL A 242 24.64 -19.77 9.91
C VAL A 242 24.03 -19.46 8.55
N ALA A 243 24.64 -18.53 7.81
CA ALA A 243 24.45 -18.44 6.38
C ALA A 243 25.00 -19.72 5.75
N ARG A 244 24.15 -20.49 5.05
CA ARG A 244 24.58 -21.67 4.30
C ARG A 244 25.25 -21.33 2.97
N ASP A 245 25.64 -20.08 2.75
CA ASP A 245 26.44 -19.69 1.59
C ASP A 245 27.70 -18.89 1.99
N ARG A 246 28.83 -19.20 1.35
CA ARG A 246 30.19 -18.78 1.74
C ARG A 246 30.51 -17.31 1.40
N ARG A 247 29.51 -16.45 1.19
CA ARG A 247 29.70 -15.08 0.70
C ARG A 247 28.95 -13.99 1.47
N CYS A 248 28.37 -14.28 2.63
CA CYS A 248 27.69 -13.25 3.42
C CYS A 248 28.67 -12.36 4.21
N ARG A 249 28.52 -11.03 4.09
CA ARG A 249 28.93 -10.05 5.10
C ARG A 249 27.68 -9.63 5.87
N ALA A 250 27.48 -10.19 7.07
CA ALA A 250 26.45 -9.75 8.00
C ALA A 250 27.05 -8.77 9.00
N VAL A 251 26.37 -7.66 9.26
CA VAL A 251 26.67 -6.76 10.40
C VAL A 251 25.42 -6.75 11.27
N VAL A 252 25.55 -7.31 12.48
CA VAL A 252 24.55 -7.20 13.54
C VAL A 252 25.10 -6.15 14.51
N LEU A 253 24.30 -5.14 14.83
CA LEU A 253 24.61 -4.10 15.83
C LEU A 253 23.63 -4.22 17.00
#